data_AF-A0A1R1XAJ2-F1
#
_entry.id   AF-A0A1R1XAJ2-F1
#
_cell.length_a   1.000
_cell.length_b   1.000
_cell.length_c   1.000
_cell.angle_alpha   90.00
_cell.angle_beta   90.00
_cell.angle_gamma   90.00
#
_symmetry.space_group_name_H-M   'P 1'
#
loop_
_entity.id
_entity.type
_entity.pdbx_description
1 polymer ?
#
loop_
_entity_poly.entity_id
_entity_poly.type
_entity_poly.pdbx_seq_one_letter_code
_entity_poly.pdbx_strand_id
1 'polypeptide(L)'
;MADTNTEKLYLDEVTGENVSKSELKRRIKQREKEAKKQEKAAAAPPKEAKAEKKSQNEAEEELSPSQYYELRSRAVDRMRTEGPYPYPHKFKVSLSLSDYIKKFKNLAEGEHKSDEEVTIAGRIYNMRASGAKLRFYDLHAEGCKIQIMAQAQ
;
A
#
# COMPACT_ATOMS: atom_id res chain seq x y z
N MET A 1 13.94 75.14 5.45
CA MET A 1 12.91 74.75 4.46
C MET A 1 12.19 73.56 5.06
N ALA A 2 10.91 73.73 5.41
CA ALA A 2 10.11 72.71 6.07
C ALA A 2 9.25 72.03 5.00
N ASP A 3 9.61 70.81 4.61
CA ASP A 3 8.79 69.98 3.72
C ASP A 3 7.76 69.22 4.56
N THR A 4 6.53 69.75 4.61
CA THR A 4 5.37 69.04 5.14
C THR A 4 4.89 68.01 4.11
N ASN A 5 5.46 66.81 4.11
CA ASN A 5 4.87 65.69 3.38
C ASN A 5 3.82 65.02 4.29
N THR A 6 2.58 65.51 4.27
CA THR A 6 1.43 64.82 4.85
C THR A 6 1.22 63.50 4.10
N GLU A 7 1.78 62.41 4.61
CA GLU A 7 1.53 61.07 4.10
C GLU A 7 0.04 60.75 4.24
N LYS A 8 -0.65 60.66 3.10
CA LYS A 8 -2.07 60.31 3.05
C LYS A 8 -2.20 58.82 3.39
N LEU A 9 -2.48 58.52 4.65
CA LEU A 9 -2.73 57.17 5.15
C LEU A 9 -4.15 56.73 4.76
N TYR A 10 -4.30 55.47 4.38
CA TYR A 10 -5.56 54.87 3.94
C TYR A 10 -5.97 53.76 4.90
N LEU A 11 -7.23 53.76 5.33
CA LEU A 11 -7.77 52.75 6.25
C LEU A 11 -7.94 51.42 5.51
N ASP A 12 -7.35 50.35 6.06
CA ASP A 12 -7.62 48.98 5.63
C ASP A 12 -8.82 48.43 6.43
N GLU A 13 -10.00 48.39 5.81
CA GLU A 13 -11.27 48.01 6.45
C GLU A 13 -11.26 46.61 7.08
N VAL A 14 -10.34 45.73 6.70
CA VAL A 14 -10.25 44.35 7.20
C VAL A 14 -9.39 44.24 8.47
N THR A 15 -8.36 45.07 8.60
CA THR A 15 -7.45 45.05 9.78
C THR A 15 -7.65 46.24 10.71
N GLY A 16 -8.39 47.27 10.27
CA GLY A 16 -8.66 48.47 11.04
C GLY A 16 -7.47 49.43 11.15
N GLU A 17 -6.37 49.17 10.44
CA GLU A 17 -5.14 49.97 10.52
C GLU A 17 -5.04 51.01 9.39
N ASN A 18 -4.55 52.20 9.71
CA ASN A 18 -4.25 53.26 8.74
C ASN A 18 -2.86 53.03 8.13
N VAL A 19 -2.82 52.55 6.89
CA VAL A 19 -1.59 52.15 6.19
C VAL A 19 -1.35 52.98 4.92
N SER A 20 -0.08 53.10 4.52
CA SER A 20 0.28 53.81 3.28
C SER A 20 -0.33 53.15 2.04
N LYS A 21 -0.58 53.93 0.98
CA LYS A 21 -1.24 53.50 -0.27
C LYS A 21 -0.56 52.29 -0.94
N SER A 22 0.76 52.16 -0.81
CA SER A 22 1.55 51.05 -1.33
C SER A 22 1.34 49.77 -0.51
N GLU A 23 1.27 49.90 0.81
CA GLU A 23 1.06 48.79 1.74
C GLU A 23 -0.37 48.23 1.64
N LEU A 24 -1.37 49.11 1.48
CA LEU A 24 -2.76 48.70 1.26
C LEU A 24 -2.92 47.89 -0.04
N LYS A 25 -2.26 48.33 -1.13
CA LYS A 25 -2.23 47.56 -2.39
C LYS A 25 -1.53 46.21 -2.24
N ARG A 26 -0.48 46.12 -1.42
CA ARG A 26 0.23 44.87 -1.14
C ARG A 26 -0.66 43.89 -0.37
N ARG A 27 -1.37 44.36 0.66
CA ARG A 27 -2.32 43.56 1.46
C ARG A 27 -3.49 43.04 0.62
N ILE A 28 -4.11 43.88 -0.22
CA ILE A 28 -5.18 43.45 -1.13
C ILE A 28 -4.69 42.36 -2.10
N LYS A 29 -3.53 42.57 -2.75
CA LYS A 29 -2.97 41.60 -3.68
C LYS A 29 -2.59 40.27 -3.02
N GLN A 30 -2.19 40.29 -1.75
CA GLN A 30 -1.91 39.09 -0.98
C GLN A 30 -3.20 38.33 -0.66
N ARG A 31 -4.24 39.03 -0.21
CA ARG A 31 -5.56 38.44 0.04
C ARG A 31 -6.19 37.85 -1.21
N GLU A 32 -6.10 38.53 -2.36
CA GLU A 32 -6.58 37.98 -3.64
C GLU A 32 -5.81 36.71 -4.07
N LYS A 33 -4.51 36.64 -3.79
CA LYS A 33 -3.71 35.43 -4.04
C LYS A 33 -4.09 34.30 -3.11
N GLU A 34 -4.35 34.60 -1.84
CA GLU A 34 -4.76 33.62 -0.83
C GLU A 34 -6.17 33.09 -1.13
N ALA A 35 -7.12 33.97 -1.49
CA ALA A 35 -8.46 33.59 -1.93
C ALA A 35 -8.42 32.72 -3.19
N LYS A 36 -7.64 33.11 -4.22
CA LYS A 36 -7.46 32.28 -5.43
C LYS A 36 -6.75 30.95 -5.16
N LYS A 37 -5.94 30.85 -4.09
CA LYS A 37 -5.29 29.60 -3.69
C LYS A 37 -6.26 28.70 -2.91
N GLN A 38 -7.14 29.28 -2.11
CA GLN A 38 -8.20 28.57 -1.39
C GLN A 38 -9.30 28.06 -2.32
N GLU A 39 -9.74 28.86 -3.30
CA GLU A 39 -10.71 28.40 -4.31
C GLU A 39 -10.17 27.25 -5.17
N LYS A 40 -8.88 27.29 -5.53
CA LYS A 40 -8.22 26.18 -6.24
C LYS A 40 -7.99 24.94 -5.36
N ALA A 41 -7.92 25.10 -4.05
CA ALA A 41 -7.83 23.99 -3.10
C ALA A 41 -9.21 23.37 -2.82
N ALA A 42 -10.29 24.15 -2.86
CA ALA A 42 -11.67 23.69 -2.66
C ALA A 42 -12.30 23.09 -3.94
N ALA A 43 -11.86 23.51 -5.12
CA ALA A 43 -12.30 22.97 -6.41
C ALA A 43 -11.47 21.78 -6.91
N ALA A 44 -10.41 21.40 -6.19
CA ALA A 44 -9.74 20.15 -6.46
C ALA A 44 -10.67 19.00 -6.00
N PRO A 45 -11.02 18.04 -6.87
CA PRO A 45 -11.66 16.80 -6.40
C PRO A 45 -10.76 16.22 -5.29
N PRO A 46 -11.32 15.57 -4.26
CA PRO A 46 -10.51 14.94 -3.24
C PRO A 46 -9.49 14.07 -3.96
N LYS A 47 -8.23 14.50 -3.95
CA LYS A 47 -7.13 13.57 -4.18
C LYS A 47 -7.32 12.62 -3.04
N GLU A 48 -7.92 11.47 -3.34
CA GLU A 48 -7.66 10.24 -2.62
C GLU A 48 -6.21 10.35 -2.20
N ALA A 49 -5.98 10.47 -0.90
CA ALA A 49 -4.67 10.19 -0.39
C ALA A 49 -4.33 8.87 -1.08
N LYS A 50 -3.32 8.89 -1.95
CA LYS A 50 -2.58 7.68 -2.25
C LYS A 50 -2.01 7.32 -0.88
N ALA A 51 -2.84 6.65 -0.08
CA ALA A 51 -2.39 5.64 0.81
C ALA A 51 -1.46 4.85 -0.08
N GLU A 52 -0.17 5.03 0.17
CA GLU A 52 0.82 4.02 -0.18
C GLU A 52 0.11 2.72 0.13
N LYS A 53 -0.21 1.96 -0.91
CA LYS A 53 -0.79 0.64 -0.75
C LYS A 53 0.33 -0.15 -0.09
N LYS A 54 0.44 -0.04 1.23
CA LYS A 54 1.03 -1.07 2.08
C LYS A 54 0.45 -2.35 1.54
N SER A 55 1.34 -3.27 1.18
CA SER A 55 0.90 -4.56 0.72
C SER A 55 -0.06 -5.11 1.79
N GLN A 56 -1.12 -5.82 1.39
CA GLN A 56 -2.12 -6.31 2.35
C GLN A 56 -1.47 -7.09 3.51
N ASN A 57 -0.28 -7.66 3.27
CA ASN A 57 0.60 -8.26 4.27
C ASN A 57 1.16 -7.27 5.31
N GLU A 58 1.70 -6.13 4.88
CA GLU A 58 2.25 -5.11 5.79
C GLU A 58 1.15 -4.47 6.65
N ALA A 59 -0.05 -4.32 6.10
CA ALA A 59 -1.20 -3.85 6.86
C ALA A 59 -1.71 -4.90 7.88
N GLU A 60 -1.50 -6.19 7.60
CA GLU A 60 -1.84 -7.29 8.52
C GLU A 60 -0.78 -7.49 9.62
N GLU A 61 0.50 -7.21 9.36
CA GLU A 61 1.60 -7.31 10.34
C GLU A 61 1.56 -6.21 11.43
N GLU A 62 0.96 -5.05 11.14
CA GLU A 62 0.76 -3.98 12.13
C GLU A 62 -0.43 -4.23 13.07
N LEU A 63 -1.21 -5.30 12.85
CA LEU A 63 -2.35 -5.65 13.69
C LEU A 63 -1.89 -6.30 14.99
N SER A 64 -2.61 -6.01 16.08
CA SER A 64 -2.44 -6.79 17.31
C SER A 64 -2.82 -8.26 17.09
N PRO A 65 -2.24 -9.21 17.85
CA PRO A 65 -2.54 -10.65 17.68
C PRO A 65 -4.04 -10.98 17.77
N SER A 66 -4.79 -10.27 18.63
CA SER A 66 -6.25 -10.42 18.75
C SER A 66 -6.98 -9.95 17.50
N GLN A 67 -6.65 -8.77 16.98
CA GLN A 67 -7.24 -8.24 15.74
C GLN A 67 -6.93 -9.13 14.53
N TYR A 68 -5.70 -9.66 14.43
CA TYR A 68 -5.32 -10.58 13.37
C TYR A 68 -6.16 -11.87 13.42
N TYR A 69 -6.31 -12.45 14.61
CA TYR A 69 -7.15 -13.64 14.80
C TYR A 69 -8.60 -13.41 14.40
N GLU A 70 -9.20 -12.28 14.83
CA GLU A 70 -10.57 -11.92 14.45
C GLU A 70 -10.73 -11.75 12.93
N LEU A 71 -9.80 -11.03 12.29
CA LEU A 71 -9.83 -10.78 10.85
C LEU A 71 -9.72 -12.08 10.05
N ARG A 72 -8.78 -12.96 10.43
CA ARG A 72 -8.59 -14.27 9.79
C ARG A 72 -9.78 -15.20 10.00
N SER A 73 -10.34 -15.24 11.21
CA SER A 73 -11.53 -16.05 11.51
C SER A 73 -12.72 -15.62 10.65
N ARG A 74 -12.99 -14.31 10.56
CA ARG A 74 -14.04 -13.77 9.68
C ARG A 74 -13.79 -14.10 8.20
N ALA A 75 -12.54 -14.07 7.74
CA ALA A 75 -12.21 -14.45 6.37
C ALA A 75 -12.48 -15.93 6.11
N VAL A 76 -12.12 -16.82 7.04
CA VAL A 76 -12.39 -18.26 6.95
C VAL A 76 -13.89 -18.55 6.99
N ASP A 77 -14.65 -17.88 7.83
CA ASP A 77 -16.10 -18.08 7.91
C ASP A 77 -16.82 -17.62 6.62
N ARG A 78 -16.38 -16.51 6.01
CA ARG A 78 -16.86 -16.11 4.68
C ARG A 78 -16.57 -17.18 3.61
N MET A 79 -15.38 -17.79 3.63
CA MET A 79 -15.04 -18.89 2.71
C MET A 79 -15.91 -20.13 2.93
N ARG A 80 -16.39 -20.37 4.17
CA ARG A 80 -17.33 -21.46 4.46
C ARG A 80 -18.73 -21.20 3.90
N THR A 81 -19.19 -19.95 3.92
CA THR A 81 -20.56 -19.58 3.47
C THR A 81 -20.65 -19.32 1.98
N GLU A 82 -19.69 -18.58 1.41
CA GLU A 82 -19.70 -18.14 0.01
C GLU A 82 -18.90 -19.10 -0.89
N GLY A 83 -18.00 -19.90 -0.29
CA GLY A 83 -17.09 -20.79 -1.01
C GLY A 83 -15.85 -20.07 -1.58
N PRO A 84 -14.78 -20.80 -1.95
CA PRO A 84 -14.57 -22.25 -1.80
C PRO A 84 -14.30 -22.67 -0.34
N TYR A 85 -14.69 -23.90 0.02
CA TYR A 85 -14.58 -24.41 1.38
C TYR A 85 -13.10 -24.48 1.85
N PRO A 86 -12.75 -23.87 3.00
CA PRO A 86 -11.34 -23.67 3.39
C PRO A 86 -10.62 -24.95 3.86
N TYR A 87 -11.34 -26.03 4.21
CA TYR A 87 -10.75 -27.26 4.77
C TYR A 87 -11.03 -28.49 3.89
N PRO A 88 -10.32 -28.68 2.77
CA PRO A 88 -10.57 -29.81 1.88
C PRO A 88 -10.29 -31.16 2.55
N HIS A 89 -11.11 -32.18 2.27
CA HIS A 89 -10.94 -33.53 2.84
C HIS A 89 -9.68 -34.25 2.34
N LYS A 90 -9.32 -34.05 1.07
CA LYS A 90 -8.18 -34.72 0.46
C LYS A 90 -7.51 -33.84 -0.58
N PHE A 91 -6.20 -33.70 -0.43
CA PHE A 91 -5.30 -33.19 -1.46
C PHE A 91 -4.38 -34.33 -1.89
N LYS A 92 -4.31 -34.61 -3.20
CA LYS A 92 -3.47 -35.68 -3.75
C LYS A 92 -2.07 -35.13 -3.98
N VAL A 93 -1.18 -35.41 -3.04
CA VAL A 93 0.26 -35.09 -3.14
C VAL A 93 0.94 -36.15 -4.01
N SER A 94 1.71 -35.73 -5.01
CA SER A 94 2.45 -36.62 -5.89
C SER A 94 3.89 -36.86 -5.43
N LEU A 95 4.54 -35.86 -4.83
CA LEU A 95 5.90 -35.98 -4.26
C LEU A 95 5.99 -35.39 -2.86
N SER A 96 6.80 -36.03 -2.02
CA SER A 96 7.29 -35.45 -0.76
C SER A 96 8.25 -34.28 -1.06
N LEU A 97 8.41 -33.37 -0.10
CA LEU A 97 9.37 -32.26 -0.26
C LEU A 97 10.81 -32.78 -0.34
N SER A 98 11.14 -33.78 0.45
CA SER A 98 12.47 -34.39 0.47
C SER A 98 12.82 -35.00 -0.89
N ASP A 99 11.87 -35.69 -1.53
CA ASP A 99 12.09 -36.33 -2.83
C ASP A 99 12.06 -35.33 -3.98
N TYR A 100 11.26 -34.28 -3.88
CA TYR A 100 11.30 -33.16 -4.81
C TYR A 100 12.71 -32.54 -4.84
N ILE A 101 13.28 -32.22 -3.68
CA ILE A 101 14.64 -31.65 -3.60
C ILE A 101 15.65 -32.60 -4.21
N LYS A 102 15.59 -33.91 -3.92
CA LYS A 102 16.53 -34.90 -4.49
C LYS A 102 16.40 -34.99 -6.02
N LYS A 103 15.17 -35.03 -6.55
CA LYS A 103 14.90 -35.16 -7.99
C LYS A 103 15.37 -33.94 -8.78
N PHE A 104 15.15 -32.75 -8.24
CA PHE A 104 15.41 -31.48 -8.93
C PHE A 104 16.69 -30.76 -8.48
N LYS A 105 17.53 -31.38 -7.64
CA LYS A 105 18.79 -30.79 -7.14
C LYS A 105 19.76 -30.36 -8.23
N ASN A 106 19.76 -31.07 -9.37
CA ASN A 106 20.74 -30.92 -10.43
C ASN A 106 20.27 -30.03 -11.59
N LEU A 107 19.20 -29.24 -11.42
CA LEU A 107 18.76 -28.29 -12.44
C LEU A 107 19.79 -27.16 -12.58
N ALA A 108 20.06 -26.74 -13.82
CA ALA A 108 20.89 -25.58 -14.08
C ALA A 108 20.18 -24.27 -13.71
N GLU A 109 20.95 -23.20 -13.47
CA GLU A 109 20.39 -21.87 -13.21
C GLU A 109 19.53 -21.40 -14.39
N GLY A 110 18.29 -21.01 -14.09
CA GLY A 110 17.32 -20.56 -15.11
C GLY A 110 16.66 -21.69 -15.92
N GLU A 111 16.97 -22.96 -15.64
CA GLU A 111 16.29 -24.10 -16.26
C GLU A 111 14.90 -24.30 -15.65
N HIS A 112 13.89 -24.41 -16.51
CA HIS A 112 12.50 -24.69 -16.13
C HIS A 112 12.02 -25.96 -16.85
N LYS A 113 11.56 -26.95 -16.09
CA LYS A 113 10.93 -28.17 -16.64
C LYS A 113 9.42 -28.01 -16.63
N SER A 114 8.87 -27.50 -17.73
CA SER A 114 7.42 -27.31 -17.92
C SER A 114 6.65 -28.61 -18.15
N ASP A 115 7.34 -29.70 -18.50
CA ASP A 115 6.70 -30.95 -18.93
C ASP A 115 6.23 -31.82 -17.76
N GLU A 116 6.72 -31.58 -16.54
CA GLU A 116 6.35 -32.36 -15.35
C GLU A 116 5.54 -31.52 -14.36
N GLU A 117 4.25 -31.86 -14.21
CA GLU A 117 3.41 -31.33 -13.15
C GLU A 117 3.64 -32.10 -11.84
N VAL A 118 3.88 -31.38 -10.74
CA VAL A 118 4.05 -31.96 -9.41
C VAL A 118 3.13 -31.29 -8.40
N THR A 119 2.54 -32.08 -7.51
CA THR A 119 1.70 -31.60 -6.41
C THR A 119 2.42 -31.85 -5.08
N ILE A 120 2.65 -30.76 -4.34
CA ILE A 120 3.41 -30.75 -3.10
C ILE A 120 2.55 -30.08 -2.03
N ALA A 121 2.71 -30.49 -0.77
CA ALA A 121 2.06 -29.87 0.37
C ALA A 121 3.08 -29.48 1.45
N GLY A 122 2.77 -28.43 2.21
CA GLY A 122 3.61 -27.97 3.31
C GLY A 122 3.02 -26.75 4.02
N ARG A 123 3.78 -26.19 4.97
CA ARG A 123 3.42 -24.99 5.71
C ARG A 123 4.12 -23.78 5.11
N ILE A 124 3.37 -22.73 4.80
CA ILE A 124 3.93 -21.43 4.41
C ILE A 124 4.55 -20.79 5.66
N TYR A 125 5.83 -20.45 5.58
CA TYR A 125 6.56 -19.74 6.65
C TYR A 125 6.71 -18.26 6.35
N ASN A 126 6.89 -17.92 5.09
CA ASN A 126 7.09 -16.54 4.66
C ASN A 126 6.38 -16.31 3.33
N MET A 127 5.86 -15.11 3.15
CA MET A 127 5.25 -14.66 1.90
C MET A 127 5.83 -13.28 1.56
N ARG A 128 6.42 -13.18 0.37
CA ARG A 128 7.05 -11.97 -0.14
C ARG A 128 6.43 -11.60 -1.47
N ALA A 129 6.17 -10.32 -1.70
CA ALA A 129 5.69 -9.81 -2.99
C ALA A 129 6.80 -9.03 -3.69
N SER A 130 6.93 -9.21 -5.00
CA SER A 130 7.87 -8.46 -5.85
C SER A 130 7.08 -7.82 -6.99
N GLY A 131 6.46 -6.67 -6.69
CA GLY A 131 5.52 -6.03 -7.60
C GLY A 131 4.14 -6.71 -7.63
N ALA A 132 3.31 -6.36 -8.61
CA ALA A 132 1.92 -6.80 -8.66
C ALA A 132 1.74 -8.25 -9.17
N LYS A 133 2.67 -8.73 -10.00
CA LYS A 133 2.52 -10.00 -10.74
C LYS A 133 3.38 -11.15 -10.22
N LEU A 134 4.28 -10.91 -9.26
CA LEU A 134 5.23 -11.91 -8.81
C LEU A 134 5.20 -12.02 -7.28
N ARG A 135 4.99 -13.23 -6.78
CA ARG A 135 4.96 -13.55 -5.35
C ARG A 135 5.88 -14.74 -5.09
N PHE A 136 6.52 -14.71 -3.93
CA PHE A 136 7.39 -15.76 -3.45
C PHE A 136 6.86 -16.31 -2.13
N TYR A 137 6.81 -17.62 -2.01
CA TYR A 137 6.44 -18.29 -0.77
C TYR A 137 7.57 -19.21 -0.33
N ASP A 138 7.91 -19.17 0.95
CA ASP A 138 8.82 -20.15 1.54
C ASP A 138 7.95 -21.25 2.16
N LEU A 139 8.05 -22.46 1.63
CA LEU A 139 7.25 -23.62 2.04
C LEU A 139 8.14 -24.63 2.78
N HIS A 140 7.76 -24.98 4.00
CA HIS A 140 8.46 -25.93 4.86
C HIS A 140 7.62 -27.19 5.11
N ALA A 141 8.23 -28.35 5.00
CA ALA A 141 7.73 -29.63 5.52
C ALA A 141 8.90 -30.60 5.69
N GLU A 142 8.77 -31.60 6.56
CA GLU A 142 9.79 -32.66 6.76
C GLU A 142 11.19 -32.12 7.13
N GLY A 143 11.28 -30.93 7.75
CA GLY A 143 12.55 -30.27 8.05
C GLY A 143 13.28 -29.70 6.82
N CYS A 144 12.67 -29.79 5.64
CA CYS A 144 13.16 -29.26 4.38
C CYS A 144 12.44 -27.95 4.02
N LYS A 145 13.09 -27.11 3.21
CA LYS A 145 12.52 -25.85 2.70
C LYS A 145 12.62 -25.77 1.18
N ILE A 146 11.59 -25.27 0.53
CA ILE A 146 11.60 -24.88 -0.88
C ILE A 146 11.05 -23.47 -1.05
N GLN A 147 11.43 -22.81 -2.14
CA GLN A 147 10.88 -21.52 -2.54
C GLN A 147 9.91 -21.72 -3.71
N ILE A 148 8.70 -21.20 -3.57
CA ILE A 148 7.68 -21.20 -4.62
C ILE A 148 7.70 -19.85 -5.29
N MET A 149 7.94 -19.82 -6.60
CA MET A 149 7.80 -18.63 -7.44
C MET A 149 6.42 -18.64 -8.10
N ALA A 150 5.51 -17.79 -7.64
CA ALA A 150 4.17 -17.65 -8.17
C ALA A 150 4.08 -16.42 -9.09
N GLN A 151 3.91 -16.66 -10.39
CA GLN A 151 3.74 -15.64 -11.41
C GLN A 151 2.26 -15.57 -11.81
N ALA A 152 1.68 -14.36 -11.80
CA ALA A 152 0.36 -14.11 -12.35
C ALA A 152 0.45 -14.06 -13.89
N GLN A 153 -0.43 -14.81 -14.57
CA GLN A 153 -0.63 -14.72 -16.02
C GLN A 153 -1.20 -13.35 -16.42
#